data_AF-A0A0R1HPI7-F1
#
_entry.id   AF-A0A0R1HPI7-F1
#
_cell.length_a   1.000
_cell.length_b   1.000
_cell.length_c   1.000
_cell.angle_alpha   90.00
_cell.angle_beta   90.00
_cell.angle_gamma   90.00
#
_symmetry.space_group_name_H-M   'P 1'
#
loop_
_entity.id
_entity.type
_entity.pdbx_description
1 polymer ?
#
loop_
_entity_poly.entity_id
_entity_poly.type
_entity_poly.pdbx_seq_one_letter_code
_entity_poly.pdbx_strand_id
1 'polypeptide(L)'
;MFEDPTLAGRMGGIKSEIDPKFEAIAPLISDWLGASATHIAQHLRRHKNPPMNTWIAFNEQFRGYKMTPHLMLGFWDDRLFVWLACLAEASQRQWLASQLETQLPELATLDAAFQVSGNHMAKASAPLTLANSEVVLARYRQIKQADFLVGRQWFRGESVFQDEGTQQAELHKTVRALQPFYALLQGGEQKS
;
A
#
# COMPACT_ATOMS: atom_id res chain seq x y z
N MET A 1 12.94 -13.70 -10.24
CA MET A 1 12.50 -13.98 -8.85
C MET A 1 11.07 -14.54 -8.72
N PHE A 2 10.00 -13.82 -9.09
CA PHE A 2 8.62 -14.27 -8.83
C PHE A 2 8.20 -15.61 -9.48
N GLU A 3 8.92 -16.06 -10.50
CA GLU A 3 8.71 -17.36 -11.17
C GLU A 3 9.23 -18.56 -10.35
N ASP A 4 10.06 -18.34 -9.32
CA ASP A 4 10.52 -19.42 -8.46
C ASP A 4 9.33 -20.00 -7.67
N PRO A 5 9.01 -21.30 -7.83
CA PRO A 5 7.83 -21.90 -7.20
C PRO A 5 8.04 -22.21 -5.72
N THR A 6 9.26 -22.08 -5.19
CA THR A 6 9.61 -22.43 -3.82
C THR A 6 9.59 -21.21 -2.90
N LEU A 7 9.19 -21.41 -1.64
CA LEU A 7 9.25 -20.36 -0.62
C LEU A 7 10.69 -19.86 -0.40
N ALA A 8 11.64 -20.79 -0.30
CA ALA A 8 13.05 -20.46 -0.05
C ALA A 8 13.66 -19.66 -1.21
N GLY A 9 13.48 -20.12 -2.45
CA GLY A 9 14.01 -19.46 -3.63
C GLY A 9 13.39 -18.08 -3.85
N ARG A 10 12.06 -17.94 -3.69
CA ARG A 10 11.41 -16.64 -3.81
C ARG A 10 11.84 -15.66 -2.72
N MET A 11 11.94 -16.10 -1.46
CA MET A 11 12.44 -15.25 -0.38
C MET A 11 13.91 -14.87 -0.57
N GLY A 12 14.74 -15.77 -1.11
CA GLY A 12 16.11 -15.48 -1.47
C GLY A 12 16.20 -14.35 -2.50
N GLY A 13 15.43 -14.46 -3.59
CA GLY A 13 15.38 -13.42 -4.62
C GLY A 13 14.79 -12.09 -4.12
N ILE A 14 13.78 -12.11 -3.24
CA ILE A 14 13.27 -10.87 -2.60
C ILE A 14 14.41 -10.14 -1.89
N LYS A 15 15.14 -10.86 -1.05
CA LYS A 15 16.24 -10.29 -0.26
C LYS A 15 17.40 -9.79 -1.12
N SER A 16 17.75 -10.51 -2.18
CA SER A 16 18.91 -10.15 -3.00
C SER A 16 18.61 -9.10 -4.07
N GLU A 17 17.37 -9.05 -4.60
CA GLU A 17 17.03 -8.21 -5.75
C GLU A 17 16.08 -7.04 -5.43
N ILE A 18 15.17 -7.21 -4.46
CA ILE A 18 14.08 -6.26 -4.20
C ILE A 18 14.33 -5.44 -2.94
N ASP A 19 14.72 -6.07 -1.84
CA ASP A 19 14.96 -5.37 -0.56
C ASP A 19 15.95 -4.20 -0.70
N PRO A 20 17.10 -4.33 -1.42
CA PRO A 20 18.02 -3.20 -1.62
C PRO A 20 17.39 -2.03 -2.37
N LYS A 21 16.45 -2.29 -3.28
CA LYS A 21 15.73 -1.24 -4.03
C LYS A 21 14.72 -0.53 -3.14
N PHE A 22 14.04 -1.27 -2.26
CA PHE A 22 13.19 -0.66 -1.25
C PHE A 22 13.99 0.22 -0.30
N GLU A 23 15.13 -0.26 0.19
CA GLU A 23 16.00 0.52 1.08
C GLU A 23 16.51 1.80 0.41
N ALA A 24 16.90 1.73 -0.87
CA ALA A 24 17.39 2.90 -1.61
C ALA A 24 16.33 4.01 -1.77
N ILE A 25 15.06 3.65 -2.03
CA ILE A 25 14.00 4.63 -2.27
C ILE A 25 13.27 5.07 -0.98
N ALA A 26 13.41 4.31 0.11
CA ALA A 26 12.69 4.55 1.35
C ALA A 26 12.85 5.97 1.91
N PRO A 27 14.06 6.58 1.96
CA PRO A 27 14.22 7.92 2.51
C PRO A 27 13.39 8.98 1.77
N LEU A 28 13.32 8.88 0.44
CA LEU A 28 12.55 9.80 -0.40
C LEU A 28 11.05 9.66 -0.15
N ILE A 29 10.53 8.43 -0.13
CA ILE A 29 9.12 8.17 0.12
C ILE A 29 8.72 8.63 1.53
N SER A 30 9.56 8.36 2.53
CA SER A 30 9.34 8.81 3.91
C SER A 30 9.25 10.33 4.00
N ASP A 31 10.15 11.06 3.33
CA ASP A 31 10.14 12.53 3.29
C ASP A 31 8.87 13.07 2.61
N TRP A 32 8.54 12.56 1.43
CA TRP A 32 7.36 13.01 0.67
C TRP A 32 6.04 12.77 1.40
N LEU A 33 5.96 11.65 2.13
CA LEU A 33 4.79 11.24 2.89
C LEU A 33 4.73 11.90 4.28
N GLY A 34 5.88 12.18 4.89
CA GLY A 34 6.00 12.55 6.30
C GLY A 34 5.99 11.35 7.26
N ALA A 35 6.42 10.17 6.80
CA ALA A 35 6.49 8.97 7.65
C ALA A 35 7.77 8.93 8.50
N SER A 36 7.65 8.39 9.72
CA SER A 36 8.77 8.29 10.67
C SER A 36 9.40 6.89 10.73
N ALA A 37 8.73 5.87 10.21
CA ALA A 37 9.18 4.48 10.25
C ALA A 37 8.92 3.75 8.93
N THR A 38 9.80 2.82 8.60
CA THR A 38 9.73 1.98 7.39
C THR A 38 9.90 0.51 7.72
N HIS A 39 9.11 -0.36 7.08
CA HIS A 39 9.06 -1.79 7.38
C HIS A 39 9.01 -2.63 6.11
N ILE A 40 10.04 -3.44 5.86
CA ILE A 40 10.00 -4.42 4.76
C ILE A 40 9.14 -5.62 5.17
N ALA A 41 8.27 -6.07 4.27
CA ALA A 41 7.41 -7.23 4.49
C ALA A 41 8.24 -8.52 4.65
N GLN A 42 8.25 -9.06 5.87
CA GLN A 42 9.06 -10.25 6.20
C GLN A 42 8.40 -11.60 5.84
N HIS A 43 7.14 -11.62 5.41
CA HIS A 43 6.39 -12.82 5.04
C HIS A 43 6.38 -13.97 6.08
N LEU A 44 6.57 -13.65 7.38
CA LEU A 44 6.77 -14.63 8.47
C LEU A 44 5.65 -15.67 8.64
N ARG A 45 4.43 -15.38 8.15
CA ARG A 45 3.27 -16.29 8.23
C ARG A 45 3.21 -17.30 7.07
N ARG A 46 4.15 -17.27 6.12
CA ARG A 46 4.19 -18.20 4.98
C ARG A 46 5.04 -19.42 5.32
N HIS A 47 4.42 -20.60 5.30
CA HIS A 47 5.10 -21.87 5.62
C HIS A 47 5.23 -22.82 4.42
N LYS A 48 4.37 -22.67 3.39
CA LYS A 48 4.34 -23.55 2.22
C LYS A 48 4.34 -22.76 0.91
N ASN A 49 3.43 -21.80 0.79
CA ASN A 49 3.24 -21.06 -0.46
C ASN A 49 4.12 -19.80 -0.48
N PRO A 50 4.96 -19.63 -1.52
CA PRO A 50 5.77 -18.43 -1.66
C PRO A 50 4.90 -17.16 -1.74
N PRO A 51 5.42 -16.00 -1.30
CA PRO A 51 4.68 -14.74 -1.38
C PRO A 51 4.40 -14.36 -2.84
N MET A 52 3.19 -13.90 -3.12
CA MET A 52 2.76 -13.50 -4.48
C MET A 52 3.08 -12.03 -4.78
N ASN A 53 3.36 -11.26 -3.73
CA ASN A 53 3.81 -9.90 -3.78
C ASN A 53 4.78 -9.64 -2.62
N THR A 54 5.51 -8.54 -2.69
CA THR A 54 6.31 -8.03 -1.58
C THR A 54 6.27 -6.51 -1.56
N TRP A 55 6.48 -5.90 -0.41
CA TRP A 55 6.40 -4.46 -0.25
C TRP A 55 7.27 -3.96 0.91
N ILE A 56 7.52 -2.66 0.89
CA ILE A 56 7.94 -1.86 2.03
C ILE A 56 6.77 -0.98 2.46
N ALA A 57 6.54 -0.88 3.77
CA ALA A 57 5.49 -0.08 4.37
C ALA A 57 6.06 1.15 5.07
N PHE A 58 5.33 2.27 5.05
CA PHE A 58 5.70 3.56 5.64
C PHE A 58 4.60 4.01 6.59
N ASN A 59 4.95 4.26 7.85
CA ASN A 59 4.01 4.72 8.89
C ASN A 59 4.71 5.51 10.00
N GLU A 60 4.00 5.80 11.10
CA GLU A 60 4.55 6.49 12.27
C GLU A 60 5.10 5.53 13.36
N GLN A 61 4.77 4.24 13.30
CA GLN A 61 5.13 3.29 14.36
C GLN A 61 6.39 2.47 14.05
N PHE A 62 7.40 2.56 14.91
CA PHE A 62 8.66 1.81 14.78
C PHE A 62 8.56 0.30 15.02
N ARG A 63 7.48 -0.20 15.62
CA ARG A 63 7.34 -1.63 15.99
C ARG A 63 6.52 -2.46 15.00
N GLY A 64 5.95 -1.83 13.99
CA GLY A 64 5.19 -2.51 12.94
C GLY A 64 4.21 -1.57 12.25
N TYR A 65 3.63 -2.03 11.15
CA TYR A 65 2.77 -1.21 10.29
C TYR A 65 1.33 -1.73 10.17
N LYS A 66 1.09 -3.04 10.36
CA LYS A 66 -0.19 -3.67 10.03
C LYS A 66 -1.39 -3.17 10.85
N MET A 67 -1.12 -2.71 12.06
CA MET A 67 -2.16 -2.24 12.99
C MET A 67 -2.59 -0.79 12.73
N THR A 68 -1.88 -0.07 11.85
CA THR A 68 -2.10 1.36 11.58
C THR A 68 -2.29 1.60 10.09
N PRO A 69 -2.87 2.73 9.69
CA PRO A 69 -2.80 3.19 8.31
C PRO A 69 -1.35 3.37 7.90
N HIS A 70 -1.01 2.93 6.69
CA HIS A 70 0.35 3.01 6.16
C HIS A 70 0.34 3.08 4.65
N LEU A 71 1.38 3.67 4.08
CA LEU A 71 1.64 3.56 2.65
C LEU A 71 2.39 2.25 2.39
N MET A 72 2.08 1.55 1.30
CA MET A 72 2.79 0.38 0.81
C MET A 72 3.36 0.70 -0.57
N LEU A 73 4.66 0.52 -0.77
CA LEU A 73 5.29 0.48 -2.09
C LEU A 73 5.72 -0.95 -2.34
N GLY A 74 5.26 -1.57 -3.43
CA GLY A 74 5.56 -2.98 -3.65
C GLY A 74 5.35 -3.47 -5.06
N PHE A 75 5.62 -4.77 -5.24
CA PHE A 75 5.57 -5.45 -6.51
C PHE A 75 4.70 -6.69 -6.43
N TRP A 76 3.89 -6.89 -7.46
CA TRP A 76 3.51 -8.22 -7.92
C TRP A 76 4.51 -8.69 -9.00
N ASP A 77 4.32 -9.89 -9.53
CA ASP A 77 5.05 -10.43 -10.68
C ASP A 77 4.92 -9.57 -11.96
N ASP A 78 3.81 -8.84 -12.11
CA ASP A 78 3.44 -8.12 -13.33
C ASP A 78 3.34 -6.59 -13.18
N ARG A 79 3.43 -6.05 -11.96
CA ARG A 79 3.20 -4.61 -11.71
C ARG A 79 3.88 -4.09 -10.45
N LEU A 80 4.19 -2.80 -10.48
CA LEU A 80 4.47 -1.98 -9.31
C LEU A 80 3.14 -1.46 -8.74
N PHE A 81 3.07 -1.28 -7.41
CA PHE A 81 1.94 -0.63 -6.76
C PHE A 81 2.36 0.33 -5.66
N VAL A 82 1.55 1.35 -5.47
CA VAL A 82 1.53 2.19 -4.27
C VAL A 82 0.11 2.17 -3.70
N TRP A 83 -0.04 1.81 -2.43
CA TRP A 83 -1.33 1.82 -1.73
C TRP A 83 -1.22 2.59 -0.42
N LEU A 84 -2.15 3.50 -0.14
CA LEU A 84 -2.50 3.87 1.23
C LEU A 84 -3.47 2.81 1.75
N ALA A 85 -3.08 2.09 2.81
CA ALA A 85 -3.74 0.88 3.25
C ALA A 85 -4.22 0.97 4.71
N CYS A 86 -5.47 0.54 4.91
CA CYS A 86 -6.05 0.18 6.19
C CYS A 86 -6.36 -1.32 6.15
N LEU A 87 -5.51 -2.13 6.79
CA LEU A 87 -5.60 -3.59 6.72
C LEU A 87 -6.64 -4.18 7.69
N ALA A 88 -7.00 -5.44 7.46
CA ALA A 88 -7.75 -6.33 8.34
C ALA A 88 -7.29 -6.20 9.80
N GLU A 89 -5.97 -6.13 10.03
CA GLU A 89 -5.36 -6.05 11.34
C GLU A 89 -5.44 -4.68 12.03
N ALA A 90 -5.93 -3.61 11.39
CA ALA A 90 -5.93 -2.28 12.00
C ALA A 90 -6.61 -2.27 13.39
N SER A 91 -6.04 -1.58 14.38
CA SER A 91 -6.56 -1.58 15.76
C SER A 91 -7.82 -0.72 15.92
N GLN A 92 -7.91 0.39 15.17
CA GLN A 92 -8.98 1.38 15.27
C GLN A 92 -9.94 1.34 14.07
N ARG A 93 -10.34 0.15 13.59
CA ARG A 93 -11.12 -0.02 12.35
C ARG A 93 -12.38 0.83 12.26
N GLN A 94 -13.12 0.96 13.37
CA GLN A 94 -14.36 1.75 13.39
C GLN A 94 -14.08 3.23 13.14
N TRP A 95 -13.11 3.80 13.87
CA TRP A 95 -12.69 5.18 13.68
C TRP A 95 -12.15 5.40 12.26
N LEU A 96 -11.30 4.51 11.77
CA LEU A 96 -10.78 4.56 10.40
C LEU A 96 -11.91 4.53 9.36
N ALA A 97 -12.90 3.67 9.55
CA ALA A 97 -14.03 3.57 8.63
C ALA A 97 -14.91 4.83 8.63
N SER A 98 -15.02 5.54 9.77
CA SER A 98 -15.69 6.84 9.84
C SER A 98 -14.87 7.94 9.16
N GLN A 99 -13.55 7.97 9.36
CA GLN A 99 -12.69 8.93 8.64
C GLN A 99 -12.77 8.71 7.14
N LEU A 100 -12.57 7.47 6.68
CA LEU A 100 -12.64 7.12 5.26
C LEU A 100 -13.98 7.51 4.63
N GLU A 101 -15.11 7.31 5.33
CA GLU A 101 -16.43 7.73 4.83
C GLU A 101 -16.50 9.23 4.53
N THR A 102 -15.98 10.06 5.44
CA THR A 102 -15.95 11.52 5.22
C THR A 102 -15.04 11.93 4.08
N GLN A 103 -14.01 11.13 3.77
CA GLN A 103 -13.02 11.41 2.74
C GLN A 103 -13.35 10.79 1.38
N LEU A 104 -14.36 9.91 1.26
CA LEU A 104 -14.67 9.27 -0.02
C LEU A 104 -14.93 10.25 -1.17
N PRO A 105 -15.68 11.36 -0.99
CA PRO A 105 -15.88 12.32 -2.07
C PRO A 105 -14.57 12.94 -2.57
N GLU A 106 -13.66 13.27 -1.65
CA GLU A 106 -12.35 13.86 -1.98
C GLU A 106 -11.40 12.81 -2.58
N LEU A 107 -11.39 11.58 -2.09
CA LEU A 107 -10.65 10.49 -2.73
C LEU A 107 -11.09 10.30 -4.19
N ALA A 108 -12.39 10.42 -4.47
CA ALA A 108 -12.92 10.27 -5.82
C ALA A 108 -12.59 11.44 -6.77
N THR A 109 -11.96 12.52 -6.28
CA THR A 109 -11.45 13.63 -7.13
C THR A 109 -10.03 13.38 -7.63
N LEU A 110 -9.33 12.39 -7.06
CA LEU A 110 -7.99 12.01 -7.51
C LEU A 110 -8.01 11.57 -8.99
N ASP A 111 -6.85 11.69 -9.64
CA ASP A 111 -6.67 11.33 -11.04
C ASP A 111 -7.21 9.92 -11.37
N ALA A 112 -7.74 9.73 -12.58
CA ALA A 112 -8.38 8.49 -13.01
C ALA A 112 -7.47 7.24 -12.97
N ALA A 113 -6.15 7.41 -12.87
CA ALA A 113 -5.22 6.29 -12.66
C ALA A 113 -5.29 5.69 -11.24
N PHE A 114 -5.89 6.40 -10.28
CA PHE A 114 -6.11 5.87 -8.94
C PHE A 114 -7.20 4.80 -8.91
N GLN A 115 -7.01 3.86 -7.99
CA GLN A 115 -7.84 2.67 -7.83
C GLN A 115 -8.14 2.44 -6.36
N VAL A 116 -9.15 1.62 -6.10
CA VAL A 116 -9.53 1.12 -4.79
C VAL A 116 -9.50 -0.40 -4.77
N SER A 117 -9.05 -0.99 -3.67
CA SER A 117 -9.08 -2.45 -3.44
C SER A 117 -9.49 -2.77 -2.00
N GLY A 118 -10.10 -3.94 -1.83
CA GLY A 118 -10.49 -4.45 -0.51
C GLY A 118 -9.65 -5.61 0.00
N ASN A 119 -8.54 -5.95 -0.68
CA ASN A 119 -7.71 -7.10 -0.32
C ASN A 119 -6.27 -6.95 -0.85
N HIS A 120 -5.31 -6.71 0.04
CA HIS A 120 -3.87 -6.59 -0.30
C HIS A 120 -3.23 -7.91 -0.77
N MET A 121 -3.93 -9.05 -0.59
CA MET A 121 -3.50 -10.38 -1.03
C MET A 121 -4.10 -10.77 -2.39
N ALA A 122 -4.82 -9.87 -3.07
CA ALA A 122 -5.33 -10.09 -4.42
C ALA A 122 -4.97 -8.96 -5.36
N LYS A 123 -4.75 -9.27 -6.64
CA LYS A 123 -4.51 -8.28 -7.71
C LYS A 123 -5.76 -7.46 -8.08
N ALA A 124 -6.94 -7.87 -7.61
CA ALA A 124 -8.20 -7.25 -7.97
C ALA A 124 -8.34 -5.85 -7.35
N SER A 125 -8.70 -4.89 -8.18
CA SER A 125 -8.95 -3.49 -7.84
C SER A 125 -10.01 -2.93 -8.80
N ALA A 126 -10.60 -1.81 -8.43
CA ALA A 126 -11.56 -1.08 -9.25
C ALA A 126 -11.11 0.38 -9.41
N PRO A 127 -11.54 1.09 -10.47
CA PRO A 127 -11.31 2.53 -10.59
C PRO A 127 -11.78 3.28 -9.34
N LEU A 128 -11.05 4.32 -8.92
CA LEU A 128 -11.39 5.10 -7.74
C LEU A 128 -12.57 6.05 -8.04
N THR A 129 -13.78 5.49 -8.00
CA THR A 129 -15.02 6.25 -8.04
C THR A 129 -15.67 6.25 -6.66
N LEU A 130 -16.57 7.21 -6.40
CA LEU A 130 -17.33 7.24 -5.15
C LEU A 130 -18.07 5.91 -4.92
N ALA A 131 -18.79 5.41 -5.93
CA ALA A 131 -19.55 4.16 -5.83
C ALA A 131 -18.67 2.93 -5.53
N ASN A 132 -17.52 2.79 -6.20
CA ASN A 132 -16.60 1.68 -5.92
C ASN A 132 -16.01 1.79 -4.51
N SER A 133 -15.70 3.01 -4.07
CA SER A 133 -15.14 3.25 -2.75
C SER A 133 -16.15 2.97 -1.64
N GLU A 134 -17.43 3.32 -1.83
CA GLU A 134 -18.52 2.99 -0.91
C GLU A 134 -18.69 1.47 -0.76
N VAL A 135 -18.62 0.72 -1.88
CA VAL A 135 -18.68 -0.76 -1.85
C VAL A 135 -17.52 -1.35 -1.06
N VAL A 136 -16.29 -0.87 -1.29
CA VAL A 136 -15.11 -1.36 -0.56
C VAL A 136 -15.20 -0.98 0.92
N LEU A 137 -15.61 0.25 1.24
CA LEU A 137 -15.76 0.71 2.62
C LEU A 137 -16.86 -0.06 3.38
N ALA A 138 -18.00 -0.32 2.74
CA ALA A 138 -19.07 -1.13 3.32
C ALA A 138 -18.56 -2.54 3.68
N ARG A 139 -17.76 -3.15 2.80
CA ARG A 139 -17.11 -4.43 3.07
C ARG A 139 -16.09 -4.33 4.20
N TYR A 140 -15.25 -3.29 4.23
CA TYR A 140 -14.28 -3.05 5.29
C TYR A 140 -14.95 -2.96 6.68
N ARG A 141 -16.14 -2.35 6.77
CA ARG A 141 -16.94 -2.26 7.99
C ARG A 141 -17.49 -3.61 8.45
N GLN A 142 -17.95 -4.44 7.51
CA GLN A 142 -18.71 -5.65 7.82
C GLN A 142 -17.84 -6.91 7.92
N ILE A 143 -16.79 -7.00 7.12
CA ILE A 143 -15.98 -8.21 6.97
C ILE A 143 -14.65 -8.01 7.70
N LYS A 144 -14.41 -8.83 8.74
CA LYS A 144 -13.18 -8.75 9.56
C LYS A 144 -11.87 -8.89 8.76
N GLN A 145 -11.90 -9.65 7.68
CA GLN A 145 -10.74 -9.90 6.81
C GLN A 145 -10.63 -8.91 5.65
N ALA A 146 -11.57 -7.97 5.50
CA ALA A 146 -11.50 -6.97 4.45
C ALA A 146 -10.55 -5.84 4.83
N ASP A 147 -9.85 -5.36 3.81
CA ASP A 147 -9.02 -4.18 3.84
C ASP A 147 -9.74 -3.01 3.17
N PHE A 148 -9.16 -1.81 3.30
CA PHE A 148 -9.45 -0.67 2.44
C PHE A 148 -8.12 -0.12 1.92
N LEU A 149 -7.92 -0.14 0.61
CA LEU A 149 -6.72 0.34 -0.06
C LEU A 149 -7.08 1.35 -1.13
N VAL A 150 -6.33 2.45 -1.21
CA VAL A 150 -6.45 3.45 -2.27
C VAL A 150 -5.07 3.83 -2.81
N GLY A 151 -4.91 3.92 -4.12
CA GLY A 151 -3.58 4.11 -4.70
C GLY A 151 -3.49 3.81 -6.19
N ARG A 152 -2.26 3.60 -6.69
CA ARG A 152 -1.97 3.41 -8.12
C ARG A 152 -1.18 2.14 -8.36
N GLN A 153 -1.27 1.65 -9.58
CA GLN A 153 -0.52 0.50 -10.08
C GLN A 153 0.04 0.84 -11.45
N TRP A 154 1.21 0.31 -11.76
CA TRP A 154 1.85 0.43 -13.07
C TRP A 154 2.30 -0.95 -13.54
N PHE A 155 1.82 -1.35 -14.70
CA PHE A 155 2.06 -2.64 -15.31
C PHE A 155 3.39 -2.67 -16.05
N ARG A 156 4.02 -3.84 -16.09
CA ARG A 156 5.25 -4.07 -16.86
C ARG A 156 5.11 -3.53 -18.29
N GLY A 157 6.09 -2.74 -18.72
CA GLY A 157 6.12 -2.12 -20.05
C GLY A 157 5.64 -0.66 -20.07
N GLU A 158 5.05 -0.17 -18.99
CA GLU A 158 4.74 1.26 -18.84
C GLU A 158 6.01 2.12 -18.70
N SER A 159 5.86 3.41 -19.00
CA SER A 159 6.97 4.39 -19.00
C SER A 159 7.69 4.52 -17.66
N VAL A 160 7.00 4.23 -16.55
CA VAL A 160 7.57 4.23 -15.19
C VAL A 160 8.77 3.28 -15.02
N PHE A 161 8.96 2.34 -15.94
CA PHE A 161 10.05 1.37 -15.91
C PHE A 161 11.19 1.71 -16.88
N GLN A 162 11.12 2.83 -17.62
CA GLN A 162 12.12 3.21 -18.62
C GLN A 162 13.39 3.78 -17.98
N ASP A 163 13.24 4.62 -16.95
CA ASP A 163 14.35 5.24 -16.23
C ASP A 163 13.96 5.62 -14.79
N GLU A 164 14.97 5.83 -13.96
CA GLU A 164 14.82 6.15 -12.55
C GLU A 164 14.11 7.49 -12.31
N GLY A 165 14.36 8.50 -13.15
CA GLY A 165 13.77 9.82 -13.01
C GLY A 165 12.26 9.80 -13.25
N THR A 166 11.82 9.14 -14.32
CA THR A 166 10.39 8.91 -14.60
C THR A 166 9.73 8.11 -13.48
N GLN A 167 10.40 7.07 -12.97
CA GLN A 167 9.88 6.29 -11.85
C GLN A 167 9.67 7.13 -10.60
N GLN A 168 10.70 7.87 -10.17
CA GLN A 168 10.63 8.70 -8.99
C GLN A 168 9.58 9.81 -9.13
N ALA A 169 9.42 10.41 -10.32
CA ALA A 169 8.41 11.44 -10.57
C ALA A 169 6.98 10.89 -10.40
N GLU A 170 6.68 9.71 -10.95
CA GLU A 170 5.37 9.07 -10.81
C GLU A 170 5.10 8.65 -9.36
N LEU A 171 6.10 8.13 -8.66
CA LEU A 171 6.00 7.79 -7.25
C LEU A 171 5.77 9.03 -6.39
N HIS A 172 6.54 10.09 -6.61
CA HIS A 172 6.40 11.36 -5.89
C HIS A 172 5.00 11.95 -6.09
N LYS A 173 4.52 12.05 -7.35
CA LYS A 173 3.16 12.52 -7.66
C LYS A 173 2.10 11.70 -6.90
N THR A 174 2.26 10.38 -6.88
CA THR A 174 1.31 9.46 -6.23
C THR A 174 1.33 9.61 -4.72
N VAL A 175 2.51 9.66 -4.11
CA VAL A 175 2.68 9.83 -2.65
C VAL A 175 2.11 11.17 -2.20
N ARG A 176 2.40 12.26 -2.92
CA ARG A 176 1.89 13.60 -2.60
C ARG A 176 0.37 13.70 -2.69
N ALA A 177 -0.26 13.00 -3.64
CA ALA A 177 -1.71 12.92 -3.73
C ALA A 177 -2.34 12.14 -2.57
N LEU A 178 -1.65 11.12 -2.03
CA LEU A 178 -2.12 10.31 -0.90
C LEU A 178 -1.80 10.95 0.47
N GLN A 179 -0.81 11.84 0.54
CA GLN A 179 -0.29 12.39 1.79
C GLN A 179 -1.34 13.07 2.67
N PRO A 180 -2.28 13.89 2.15
CA PRO A 180 -3.30 14.52 3.00
C PRO A 180 -4.20 13.49 3.70
N PHE A 181 -4.58 12.43 2.98
CA PHE A 181 -5.39 11.34 3.52
C PHE A 181 -4.60 10.51 4.54
N TYR A 182 -3.32 10.24 4.25
CA TYR A 182 -2.43 9.57 5.19
C TYR A 182 -2.37 10.33 6.53
N ALA A 183 -2.09 11.63 6.49
CA ALA A 183 -1.99 12.47 7.69
C ALA A 183 -3.30 12.49 8.50
N LEU A 184 -4.46 12.61 7.83
CA LEU A 184 -5.77 12.53 8.48
C LEU A 184 -5.99 11.19 9.20
N LEU A 185 -5.57 10.09 8.57
CA LEU A 185 -5.74 8.74 9.10
C LEU A 185 -4.77 8.41 10.24
N GLN A 186 -3.66 9.14 10.42
CA GLN A 186 -2.79 8.99 11.61
C GLN A 186 -3.41 9.65 12.87
N GLY A 187 -4.32 10.61 12.71
CA GLY A 187 -4.87 11.43 13.81
C GLY A 187 -5.67 10.68 14.89
N GLY A 188 -6.02 9.41 14.67
CA GLY A 188 -6.71 8.56 15.66
C GLY A 188 -5.81 8.12 16.81
N GLU A 189 -4.49 8.25 16.66
CA GLU A 189 -3.51 7.81 17.66
C GLU A 189 -3.27 8.82 18.79
N GLN A 190 -3.73 10.08 18.66
CA GLN A 190 -3.49 11.14 19.65
C GLN A 190 -4.49 11.18 20.82
N LYS A 191 -5.32 10.16 21.02
CA LYS A 191 -6.22 10.07 22.18
C LYS A 191 -5.90 8.85 23.04
N SER A 192 -4.89 9.00 23.90
CA SER A 192 -4.74 8.27 25.15
C SER A 192 -4.27 9.23 26.24
#